data_AF-A0A9D5BSP3-F1
#
_entry.id   AF-A0A9D5BSP3-F1
#
_cell.length_a   1.000
_cell.length_b   1.000
_cell.length_c   1.000
_cell.angle_alpha   90.00
_cell.angle_beta   90.00
_cell.angle_gamma   90.00
#
_symmetry.space_group_name_H-M   'P 1'
#
loop_
_entity.id
_entity.type
_entity.pdbx_description
1 polymer ?
#
loop_
_entity_poly.entity_id
_entity_poly.type
_entity_poly.pdbx_seq_one_letter_code
_entity_poly.pdbx_strand_id
1 'polypeptide(L)'
;MVQRNRTKSSSSSFHDIDHIRDHKHKQYLQFLLLRCLPLLLLMIFTAASMLRLLSLPAGALFVEEEEDEVRDHSKYSIRTHIPSSKAHQEIKTEAAAATASSPITCSALIDGTSRETVVDDGRAVLCCDRSHHRTDVCYMRGDIRTDPSTSSISVYGPVPEGLSWNSTTGPERIRPYTRKWETGVMNTIDEITLRAVPPSGRAAAAACEVDHEGVPGVVLSTGGYTGNVYHEFNDGLIPLYITTKRFEGEVVLVVLEYHSWWVTKYGTVLEKMSNYKLVDFAKDGRVHCFSELIVGLKIHGELTIDPQLIMPQGSKVGIHDFQALVNQGFGNSMQPQPSKEYCCSPKPKMAIFIRNKSRVILNLREVVRACQRAGFQVQILNPKRTTPLSEIHAVLSSSQAMLAVHGAAVTHFLFMRPGSVLLQIVPLGLDWAADEYYGEPARKLGLEYMEYKVAKHESSLSKEYDSHDPVLLIPRPLQAKDGMRPRRYILKSRMSG
;
A
#
# COMPACT_ATOMS: atom_id res chain seq x y z
N MET A 1 58.87 5.40 69.60
CA MET A 1 58.34 5.53 68.24
C MET A 1 57.42 4.34 67.98
N VAL A 2 56.12 4.62 67.84
CA VAL A 2 55.03 3.78 67.29
C VAL A 2 54.56 2.53 68.05
N GLN A 3 53.22 2.45 68.13
CA GLN A 3 52.30 1.58 68.85
C GLN A 3 51.78 0.40 68.01
N ARG A 4 51.24 -0.63 68.72
CA ARG A 4 50.00 -1.41 68.44
C ARG A 4 49.99 -2.34 67.19
N ASN A 5 49.26 -3.47 67.12
CA ASN A 5 48.01 -3.83 67.77
C ASN A 5 47.71 -5.35 67.73
N ARG A 6 46.85 -5.76 68.68
CA ARG A 6 46.21 -7.08 68.82
C ARG A 6 45.10 -7.31 67.79
N THR A 7 44.90 -8.59 67.47
CA THR A 7 43.74 -9.21 66.80
C THR A 7 42.51 -9.29 67.71
N LYS A 8 41.31 -9.02 67.17
CA LYS A 8 40.01 -9.44 67.74
C LYS A 8 38.97 -9.73 66.65
N SER A 9 38.01 -10.56 67.07
CA SER A 9 37.11 -11.45 66.34
C SER A 9 35.86 -10.83 65.70
N SER A 10 35.30 -11.63 64.79
CA SER A 10 34.00 -11.59 64.12
C SER A 10 32.77 -11.67 65.03
N SER A 11 31.72 -10.88 64.73
CA SER A 11 30.30 -11.29 64.76
C SER A 11 29.34 -10.13 64.39
N SER A 12 28.75 -10.10 63.19
CA SER A 12 27.47 -9.41 62.91
C SER A 12 26.92 -9.78 61.53
N SER A 13 25.88 -10.62 61.44
CA SER A 13 25.21 -10.94 60.17
C SER A 13 23.73 -11.32 60.31
N PHE A 14 22.95 -10.63 61.16
CA PHE A 14 21.53 -10.94 61.33
C PHE A 14 20.55 -9.74 61.24
N HIS A 15 21.01 -8.48 61.13
CA HIS A 15 20.12 -7.32 61.03
C HIS A 15 19.86 -6.79 59.61
N ASP A 16 20.60 -7.23 58.58
CA ASP A 16 20.45 -6.71 57.21
C ASP A 16 19.37 -7.40 56.36
N ILE A 17 18.86 -8.55 56.79
CA ILE A 17 17.96 -9.37 55.94
C ILE A 17 16.51 -8.84 55.96
N ASP A 18 16.05 -8.34 57.11
CA ASP A 18 14.65 -7.88 57.25
C ASP A 18 14.40 -6.51 56.61
N HIS A 19 15.39 -5.62 56.62
CA HIS A 19 15.25 -4.29 56.00
C HIS A 19 15.25 -4.35 54.46
N ILE A 20 15.94 -5.33 53.86
CA ILE A 20 15.96 -5.59 52.42
C ILE A 20 14.62 -6.19 51.95
N ARG A 21 13.95 -6.97 52.82
CA ARG A 21 12.69 -7.65 52.49
C ARG A 21 11.50 -6.67 52.45
N ASP A 22 11.43 -5.71 53.37
CA ASP A 22 10.34 -4.72 53.40
C ASP A 22 10.45 -3.68 52.25
N HIS A 23 11.69 -3.30 51.90
CA HIS A 23 11.93 -2.36 50.79
C HIS A 23 11.61 -2.98 49.42
N LYS A 24 11.85 -4.29 49.25
CA LYS A 24 11.44 -5.05 48.06
C LYS A 24 9.92 -5.17 47.97
N HIS A 25 9.22 -5.35 49.09
CA HIS A 25 7.77 -5.51 49.10
C HIS A 25 7.02 -4.21 48.75
N LYS A 26 7.48 -3.06 49.26
CA LYS A 26 6.94 -1.74 48.89
C LYS A 26 7.22 -1.39 47.41
N GLN A 27 8.42 -1.70 46.90
CA GLN A 27 8.70 -1.56 45.46
C GLN A 27 7.81 -2.48 44.60
N TYR A 28 7.54 -3.71 45.05
CA TYR A 28 6.68 -4.66 44.33
C TYR A 28 5.22 -4.18 44.27
N LEU A 29 4.71 -3.63 45.36
CA LEU A 29 3.32 -3.13 45.42
C LEU A 29 3.15 -1.85 44.59
N GLN A 30 4.14 -0.96 44.60
CA GLN A 30 4.18 0.23 43.74
C GLN A 30 4.37 -0.14 42.26
N PHE A 31 5.09 -1.23 41.96
CA PHE A 31 5.24 -1.81 40.62
C PHE A 31 3.94 -2.46 40.10
N LEU A 32 3.17 -3.11 40.98
CA LEU A 32 1.87 -3.70 40.65
C LEU A 32 0.83 -2.61 40.31
N LEU A 33 0.78 -1.54 41.12
CA LEU A 33 -0.20 -0.46 40.97
C LEU A 33 0.09 0.50 39.81
N LEU A 34 1.36 0.86 39.54
CA LEU A 34 1.71 1.82 38.48
C LEU A 34 1.94 1.21 37.08
N ARG A 35 2.21 -0.11 36.97
CA ARG A 35 2.66 -0.73 35.70
C ARG A 35 1.83 -1.90 35.21
N CYS A 36 1.27 -2.72 36.11
CA CYS A 36 0.42 -3.84 35.70
C CYS A 36 -1.02 -3.36 35.45
N LEU A 37 -1.49 -2.38 36.23
CA LEU A 37 -2.84 -1.84 36.09
C LEU A 37 -3.12 -1.24 34.70
N PRO A 38 -2.25 -0.40 34.08
CA PRO A 38 -2.54 0.18 32.76
C PRO A 38 -2.51 -0.83 31.61
N LEU A 39 -1.63 -1.84 31.67
CA LEU A 39 -1.55 -2.90 30.66
C LEU A 39 -2.68 -3.92 30.81
N LEU A 40 -3.04 -4.26 32.05
CA LEU A 40 -4.23 -5.05 32.33
C LEU A 40 -5.48 -4.27 31.87
N LEU A 41 -5.55 -2.96 32.12
CA LEU A 41 -6.64 -2.11 31.63
C LEU A 41 -6.65 -2.01 30.10
N LEU A 42 -5.51 -1.95 29.42
CA LEU A 42 -5.44 -1.95 27.95
C LEU A 42 -5.88 -3.32 27.40
N MET A 43 -5.41 -4.43 27.97
CA MET A 43 -5.83 -5.78 27.57
C MET A 43 -7.30 -6.02 27.86
N ILE A 44 -7.80 -5.58 29.02
CA ILE A 44 -9.23 -5.60 29.35
C ILE A 44 -10.00 -4.69 28.40
N PHE A 45 -9.47 -3.53 28.01
CA PHE A 45 -10.10 -2.63 27.05
C PHE A 45 -10.18 -3.28 25.67
N THR A 46 -9.11 -3.90 25.18
CA THR A 46 -9.14 -4.66 23.93
C THR A 46 -10.14 -5.82 23.99
N ALA A 47 -10.17 -6.58 25.10
CA ALA A 47 -11.11 -7.66 25.30
C ALA A 47 -12.56 -7.15 25.41
N ALA A 48 -12.78 -5.99 26.03
CA ALA A 48 -14.09 -5.36 26.18
C ALA A 48 -14.58 -4.71 24.88
N SER A 49 -13.70 -4.12 24.08
CA SER A 49 -13.98 -3.66 22.72
C SER A 49 -14.41 -4.84 21.85
N MET A 50 -13.68 -5.96 21.91
CA MET A 50 -14.03 -7.21 21.23
C MET A 50 -15.36 -7.80 21.75
N LEU A 51 -15.62 -7.74 23.05
CA LEU A 51 -16.88 -8.23 23.65
C LEU A 51 -18.08 -7.33 23.28
N ARG A 52 -17.89 -6.01 23.13
CA ARG A 52 -18.90 -5.07 22.61
C ARG A 52 -19.22 -5.34 21.14
N LEU A 53 -18.22 -5.66 20.32
CA LEU A 53 -18.41 -6.09 18.92
C LEU A 53 -19.19 -7.40 18.82
N LEU A 54 -19.01 -8.32 19.78
CA LEU A 54 -19.71 -9.61 19.87
C LEU A 54 -21.12 -9.51 20.49
N SER A 55 -21.48 -8.40 21.13
CA SER A 55 -22.77 -8.19 21.80
C SER A 55 -23.72 -7.22 21.08
N LEU A 56 -23.32 -6.75 19.88
CA LEU A 56 -24.24 -6.11 18.95
C LEU A 56 -25.25 -7.16 18.46
N PRO A 57 -26.57 -6.91 18.55
CA PRO A 57 -27.57 -7.84 18.04
C PRO A 57 -27.39 -8.00 16.53
N ALA A 58 -27.44 -9.25 16.07
CA ALA A 58 -27.21 -9.68 14.69
C ALA A 58 -28.31 -9.25 13.69
N GLY A 59 -28.83 -8.02 13.81
CA GLY A 59 -30.02 -7.58 13.07
C GLY A 59 -30.05 -6.10 12.67
N ALA A 60 -28.89 -5.47 12.43
CA ALA A 60 -28.83 -4.10 11.89
C ALA A 60 -28.06 -3.99 10.56
N LEU A 61 -28.05 -5.07 9.78
CA LEU A 61 -27.58 -5.10 8.39
C LEU A 61 -28.44 -6.11 7.62
N PHE A 62 -29.70 -5.74 7.40
CA PHE A 62 -30.53 -6.39 6.40
C PHE A 62 -30.80 -5.34 5.31
N VAL A 63 -30.17 -5.54 4.15
CA VAL A 63 -30.72 -5.08 2.88
C VAL A 63 -31.28 -6.36 2.26
N GLU A 64 -32.59 -6.34 2.01
CA GLU A 64 -33.30 -7.38 1.28
C GLU A 64 -32.72 -7.51 -0.13
N GLU A 65 -32.28 -8.70 -0.52
CA GLU A 65 -32.18 -9.11 -1.91
C GLU A 65 -33.21 -10.21 -2.15
N GLU A 66 -34.07 -9.97 -3.13
CA GLU A 66 -35.07 -10.88 -3.65
C GLU A 66 -34.40 -11.86 -4.62
N GLU A 67 -34.70 -13.14 -4.47
CA GLU A 67 -34.17 -14.25 -5.26
C GLU A 67 -34.80 -14.31 -6.66
N ASP A 68 -34.04 -14.77 -7.66
CA ASP A 68 -34.60 -15.63 -8.70
C ASP A 68 -33.54 -16.64 -9.24
N GLU A 69 -34.05 -17.84 -9.55
CA GLU A 69 -33.39 -19.14 -9.63
C GLU A 69 -32.65 -19.49 -10.96
N VAL A 70 -31.49 -20.17 -10.82
CA VAL A 70 -31.08 -21.46 -11.44
C VAL A 70 -30.83 -21.56 -12.97
N ARG A 71 -29.57 -21.83 -13.40
CA ARG A 71 -29.05 -23.19 -13.78
C ARG A 71 -27.76 -23.21 -14.65
N ASP A 72 -26.76 -23.94 -14.13
CA ASP A 72 -25.82 -24.89 -14.79
C ASP A 72 -24.61 -24.45 -15.64
N HIS A 73 -23.58 -25.28 -15.47
CA HIS A 73 -22.17 -25.22 -15.74
C HIS A 73 -21.77 -25.24 -17.22
N SER A 74 -20.70 -24.50 -17.55
CA SER A 74 -19.38 -25.08 -17.88
C SER A 74 -18.58 -24.25 -18.91
N LYS A 75 -17.25 -24.35 -18.76
CA LYS A 75 -16.16 -24.13 -19.73
C LYS A 75 -15.59 -22.72 -19.90
N TYR A 76 -14.35 -22.62 -19.38
CA TYR A 76 -13.26 -21.79 -19.87
C TYR A 76 -13.29 -21.64 -21.40
N SER A 77 -13.25 -20.41 -21.88
CA SER A 77 -12.72 -20.10 -23.20
C SER A 77 -12.15 -18.69 -23.21
N ILE A 78 -10.83 -18.60 -23.42
CA ILE A 78 -10.13 -17.40 -23.87
C ILE A 78 -10.81 -16.96 -25.18
N ARG A 79 -11.26 -15.70 -25.25
CA ARG A 79 -11.94 -15.18 -26.44
C ARG A 79 -10.98 -14.38 -27.32
N THR A 80 -10.83 -14.85 -28.54
CA THR A 80 -10.37 -14.08 -29.70
C THR A 80 -11.59 -13.42 -30.36
N HIS A 81 -11.43 -12.14 -30.72
CA HIS A 81 -12.43 -11.22 -31.25
C HIS A 81 -13.22 -11.70 -32.49
N ILE A 82 -14.54 -11.40 -32.53
CA ILE A 82 -15.35 -11.17 -33.74
C ILE A 82 -16.43 -10.10 -33.41
N PRO A 83 -16.64 -9.05 -34.22
CA PRO A 83 -17.54 -7.94 -33.92
C PRO A 83 -18.99 -8.21 -34.35
N SER A 84 -19.96 -7.66 -33.61
CA SER A 84 -21.39 -7.67 -33.99
C SER A 84 -21.90 -6.24 -34.17
N SER A 85 -22.53 -6.00 -35.32
CA SER A 85 -23.05 -4.72 -35.78
C SER A 85 -24.54 -4.52 -35.44
N LYS A 86 -24.90 -3.24 -35.22
CA LYS A 86 -26.22 -2.59 -35.35
C LYS A 86 -27.31 -2.91 -34.31
N ALA A 87 -27.78 -1.86 -33.64
CA ALA A 87 -29.04 -1.19 -33.98
C ALA A 87 -29.07 0.24 -33.41
N HIS A 88 -29.72 1.12 -34.16
CA HIS A 88 -29.80 2.57 -34.02
C HIS A 88 -31.29 2.91 -33.88
N GLN A 89 -31.68 3.79 -32.94
CA GLN A 89 -32.85 4.71 -33.00
C GLN A 89 -33.06 5.35 -31.60
N GLU A 90 -32.78 6.64 -31.45
CA GLU A 90 -33.67 7.81 -31.66
C GLU A 90 -34.31 8.29 -30.36
N ILE A 91 -33.79 9.39 -29.79
CA ILE A 91 -34.61 10.41 -29.11
C ILE A 91 -34.10 11.78 -29.55
N LYS A 92 -35.00 12.55 -30.18
CA LYS A 92 -34.80 13.93 -30.63
C LYS A 92 -35.06 14.93 -29.49
N THR A 93 -34.32 16.04 -29.57
CA THR A 93 -34.64 17.42 -29.17
C THR A 93 -34.96 17.70 -27.70
N GLU A 94 -34.05 18.39 -27.01
CA GLU A 94 -34.17 19.81 -26.64
C GLU A 94 -32.93 20.26 -25.84
N ALA A 95 -32.36 21.42 -26.24
CA ALA A 95 -31.53 22.35 -25.45
C ALA A 95 -30.38 22.94 -26.28
N ALA A 96 -30.73 23.74 -27.28
CA ALA A 96 -29.85 24.79 -27.76
C ALA A 96 -29.86 25.93 -26.72
N ALA A 97 -28.80 26.06 -25.92
CA ALA A 97 -28.26 27.31 -25.35
C ALA A 97 -27.31 27.01 -24.17
N ALA A 98 -26.03 26.75 -24.47
CA ALA A 98 -24.93 26.90 -23.51
C ALA A 98 -23.57 27.01 -24.23
N THR A 99 -23.41 28.04 -25.08
CA THR A 99 -22.12 28.39 -25.67
C THR A 99 -21.28 29.19 -24.68
N ALA A 100 -20.46 28.49 -23.89
CA ALA A 100 -19.12 28.87 -23.45
C ALA A 100 -18.49 27.65 -22.75
N SER A 101 -17.94 26.70 -23.51
CA SER A 101 -17.21 25.56 -22.95
C SER A 101 -15.97 26.09 -22.21
N SER A 102 -15.92 25.88 -20.90
CA SER A 102 -14.68 26.07 -20.15
C SER A 102 -13.57 25.23 -20.78
N PRO A 103 -12.31 25.70 -20.85
CA PRO A 103 -11.23 24.92 -21.46
C PRO A 103 -11.10 23.58 -20.73
N ILE A 104 -11.09 22.49 -21.50
CA ILE A 104 -10.88 21.13 -20.96
C ILE A 104 -9.51 21.11 -20.30
N THR A 105 -9.47 20.81 -18.99
CA THR A 105 -8.22 20.70 -18.25
C THR A 105 -7.58 19.34 -18.51
N CYS A 106 -6.25 19.27 -18.46
CA CYS A 106 -5.54 18.00 -18.62
C CYS A 106 -5.96 16.97 -17.57
N SER A 107 -6.18 17.41 -16.32
CA SER A 107 -6.70 16.58 -15.24
C SER A 107 -8.06 15.98 -15.58
N ALA A 108 -8.95 16.73 -16.23
CA ALA A 108 -10.26 16.21 -16.65
C ALA A 108 -10.17 15.10 -17.71
N LEU A 109 -9.17 15.17 -18.60
CA LEU A 109 -8.89 14.11 -19.59
C LEU A 109 -8.32 12.85 -18.92
N ILE A 110 -7.34 13.02 -18.03
CA ILE A 110 -6.77 11.94 -17.21
C ILE A 110 -7.88 11.23 -16.43
N ASP A 111 -8.77 12.01 -15.83
CA ASP A 111 -9.87 11.51 -15.00
C ASP A 111 -11.08 11.02 -15.81
N GLY A 112 -11.06 11.12 -17.15
CA GLY A 112 -12.20 10.69 -17.98
C GLY A 112 -13.50 11.45 -17.69
N THR A 113 -13.40 12.68 -17.16
CA THR A 113 -14.55 13.51 -16.75
C THR A 113 -14.94 14.56 -17.79
N SER A 114 -14.15 14.66 -18.86
CA SER A 114 -14.48 15.49 -20.02
C SER A 114 -15.83 15.04 -20.61
N ARG A 115 -16.86 15.89 -20.47
CA ARG A 115 -18.24 15.64 -20.92
C ARG A 115 -18.44 15.78 -22.42
N GLU A 116 -17.47 16.30 -23.14
CA GLU A 116 -17.53 16.22 -24.59
C GLU A 116 -17.34 14.76 -24.98
N THR A 117 -18.33 14.20 -25.68
CA THR A 117 -18.05 13.24 -26.76
C THR A 117 -17.09 13.96 -27.68
N VAL A 118 -15.80 13.91 -27.35
CA VAL A 118 -14.81 14.51 -28.20
C VAL A 118 -14.81 13.63 -29.42
N VAL A 119 -15.51 14.10 -30.44
CA VAL A 119 -15.53 13.50 -31.77
C VAL A 119 -14.07 13.18 -32.09
N ASP A 120 -13.80 11.93 -32.46
CA ASP A 120 -12.52 11.56 -33.04
C ASP A 120 -12.35 12.33 -34.34
N ASP A 121 -11.88 13.57 -34.21
CA ASP A 121 -11.57 14.47 -35.30
C ASP A 121 -10.11 14.29 -35.77
N GLY A 122 -9.47 13.20 -35.32
CA GLY A 122 -8.09 12.86 -35.62
C GLY A 122 -7.06 13.76 -34.94
N ARG A 123 -7.44 14.69 -34.05
CA ARG A 123 -6.48 15.60 -33.40
C ARG A 123 -5.57 14.88 -32.41
N ALA A 124 -4.28 15.23 -32.47
CA ALA A 124 -3.29 14.81 -31.51
C ALA A 124 -3.39 15.65 -30.23
N VAL A 125 -3.59 14.98 -29.10
CA VAL A 125 -3.57 15.60 -27.77
C VAL A 125 -2.37 15.06 -27.01
N LEU A 126 -1.57 15.98 -26.46
CA LEU A 126 -0.54 15.70 -25.47
C LEU A 126 -0.61 16.80 -24.41
N CYS A 127 -0.83 16.42 -23.16
CA CYS A 127 -0.78 17.34 -22.04
C CYS A 127 -0.27 16.63 -20.79
N CYS A 128 0.25 17.39 -19.82
CA CYS A 128 0.71 16.85 -18.55
C CYS A 128 0.13 17.64 -17.38
N ASP A 129 -0.42 16.93 -16.40
CA ASP A 129 -0.76 17.46 -15.09
C ASP A 129 0.43 17.27 -14.14
N ARG A 130 1.02 18.39 -13.72
CA ARG A 130 2.13 18.46 -12.77
C ARG A 130 1.73 19.14 -11.46
N SER A 131 0.44 19.33 -11.22
CA SER A 131 -0.08 20.04 -10.04
C SER A 131 0.13 19.24 -8.75
N HIS A 132 0.14 17.91 -8.83
CA HIS A 132 0.34 17.07 -7.66
C HIS A 132 1.80 17.08 -7.18
N HIS A 133 2.00 17.23 -5.88
CA HIS A 133 3.35 17.25 -5.28
C HIS A 133 4.05 15.89 -5.34
N ARG A 134 3.29 14.80 -5.48
CA ARG A 134 3.80 13.42 -5.48
C ARG A 134 4.08 12.82 -6.85
N THR A 135 3.43 13.30 -7.89
CA THR A 135 3.43 12.61 -9.18
C THR A 135 3.20 13.62 -10.31
N ASP A 136 3.71 13.27 -11.49
CA ASP A 136 3.34 13.90 -12.75
C ASP A 136 2.58 12.84 -13.55
N VAL A 137 1.53 13.25 -14.26
CA VAL A 137 0.75 12.36 -15.11
C VAL A 137 0.49 13.06 -16.44
N CYS A 138 0.83 12.40 -17.55
CA CYS A 138 0.56 12.91 -18.88
C CYS A 138 -0.54 12.10 -19.56
N TYR A 139 -1.30 12.77 -20.41
CA TYR A 139 -2.38 12.20 -21.21
C TYR A 139 -2.06 12.39 -22.69
N MET A 140 -2.26 11.33 -23.46
CA MET A 140 -2.11 11.32 -24.91
C MET A 140 -3.35 10.74 -25.56
N ARG A 141 -3.79 11.32 -26.69
CA ARG A 141 -4.90 10.81 -27.49
C ARG A 141 -4.68 11.10 -28.98
N GLY A 142 -4.93 10.11 -29.84
CA GLY A 142 -4.71 10.18 -31.30
C GLY A 142 -4.04 8.89 -31.80
N ASP A 143 -3.31 8.94 -32.91
CA ASP A 143 -2.45 7.82 -33.34
C ASP A 143 -1.18 7.82 -32.47
N ILE A 144 -1.18 7.06 -31.38
CA ILE A 144 -0.07 7.00 -30.43
C ILE A 144 0.79 5.79 -30.77
N ARG A 145 2.11 5.98 -30.86
CA ARG A 145 3.07 4.91 -31.16
C ARG A 145 4.23 4.93 -30.19
N THR A 146 4.57 3.76 -29.64
CA THR A 146 5.76 3.58 -28.80
C THR A 146 7.01 3.42 -29.64
N ASP A 147 8.11 3.99 -29.18
CA ASP A 147 9.46 3.72 -29.67
C ASP A 147 10.37 3.32 -28.50
N PRO A 148 10.45 2.01 -28.21
CA PRO A 148 11.35 1.44 -27.20
C PRO A 148 12.82 1.82 -27.39
N SER A 149 13.28 1.96 -28.64
CA SER A 149 14.70 2.14 -28.97
C SER A 149 15.23 3.52 -28.55
N THR A 150 14.35 4.51 -28.49
CA THR A 150 14.68 5.89 -28.11
C THR A 150 14.05 6.31 -26.77
N SER A 151 13.41 5.37 -26.05
CA SER A 151 12.60 5.64 -24.87
C SER A 151 11.60 6.78 -25.09
N SER A 152 10.84 6.71 -26.18
CA SER A 152 9.90 7.75 -26.54
C SER A 152 8.53 7.23 -26.97
N ILE A 153 7.51 8.08 -26.84
CA ILE A 153 6.15 7.82 -27.31
C ILE A 153 5.70 9.05 -28.08
N SER A 154 5.19 8.83 -29.28
CA SER A 154 4.75 9.90 -30.17
C SER A 154 3.26 9.80 -30.45
N VAL A 155 2.55 10.93 -30.46
CA VAL A 155 1.15 11.03 -30.92
C VAL A 155 1.10 11.82 -32.22
N TYR A 156 0.51 11.23 -33.26
CA TYR A 156 0.44 11.80 -34.61
C TYR A 156 -0.95 12.37 -34.88
N GLY A 157 -1.01 13.62 -35.38
CA GLY A 157 -2.27 14.24 -35.78
C GLY A 157 -2.19 15.76 -35.93
N PRO A 158 -3.21 16.40 -36.53
CA PRO A 158 -3.36 17.85 -36.49
C PRO A 158 -3.45 18.34 -35.05
N VAL A 159 -2.77 19.45 -34.76
CA VAL A 159 -2.85 20.13 -33.46
C VAL A 159 -4.10 21.03 -33.44
N PRO A 160 -4.81 21.20 -32.31
CA PRO A 160 -5.96 22.10 -32.21
C PRO A 160 -5.65 23.53 -32.71
N GLU A 161 -6.63 24.18 -33.37
CA GLU A 161 -6.52 25.58 -33.81
C GLU A 161 -6.18 26.51 -32.63
N GLY A 162 -5.19 27.39 -32.82
CA GLY A 162 -4.66 28.29 -31.78
C GLY A 162 -3.40 27.80 -31.05
N LEU A 163 -2.99 26.54 -31.27
CA LEU A 163 -1.73 25.98 -30.78
C LEU A 163 -0.79 25.73 -31.97
N SER A 164 0.29 26.51 -32.05
CA SER A 164 1.34 26.34 -33.05
C SER A 164 2.30 25.23 -32.60
N TRP A 165 2.75 24.38 -33.52
CA TRP A 165 3.85 23.40 -33.30
C TRP A 165 5.07 24.02 -32.61
N ASN A 166 5.28 25.31 -32.89
CA ASN A 166 6.42 26.08 -32.47
C ASN A 166 6.12 26.92 -31.21
N SER A 167 4.94 26.85 -30.59
CA SER A 167 4.55 27.78 -29.52
C SER A 167 3.87 27.18 -28.29
N THR A 168 3.84 25.87 -28.06
CA THR A 168 3.53 25.35 -26.70
C THR A 168 4.07 23.95 -26.44
N THR A 169 5.32 23.94 -25.93
CA THR A 169 6.12 22.86 -25.36
C THR A 169 6.84 21.93 -26.35
N GLY A 170 8.17 21.86 -26.25
CA GLY A 170 8.99 20.86 -26.93
C GLY A 170 8.67 19.44 -26.41
N PRO A 171 9.54 18.45 -26.66
CA PRO A 171 9.33 17.11 -26.09
C PRO A 171 9.08 17.17 -24.58
N GLU A 172 7.95 16.61 -24.12
CA GLU A 172 7.66 16.45 -22.70
C GLU A 172 8.51 15.30 -22.15
N ARG A 173 9.03 15.47 -20.93
CA ARG A 173 9.84 14.45 -20.27
C ARG A 173 9.19 14.09 -18.94
N ILE A 174 9.07 12.80 -18.68
CA ILE A 174 8.41 12.29 -17.49
C ILE A 174 9.10 11.02 -16.99
N ARG A 175 9.14 10.88 -15.67
CA ARG A 175 9.55 9.67 -14.97
C ARG A 175 8.31 9.13 -14.27
N PRO A 176 7.66 8.07 -14.77
CA PRO A 176 6.33 7.66 -14.34
C PRO A 176 6.36 6.90 -13.00
N TYR A 177 6.73 7.60 -11.92
CA TYR A 177 6.85 7.09 -10.55
C TYR A 177 6.36 8.11 -9.52
N THR A 178 5.65 7.67 -8.49
CA THR A 178 4.88 8.53 -7.57
C THR A 178 5.69 9.09 -6.39
N ARG A 179 6.95 9.44 -6.62
CA ARG A 179 7.88 10.03 -5.63
C ARG A 179 8.52 11.32 -6.13
N LYS A 180 7.80 12.12 -6.92
CA LYS A 180 8.27 13.34 -7.60
C LYS A 180 9.16 14.27 -6.75
N TRP A 181 8.84 14.44 -5.46
CA TRP A 181 9.56 15.33 -4.55
C TRP A 181 10.94 14.81 -4.13
N GLU A 182 11.22 13.52 -4.33
CA GLU A 182 12.43 12.86 -3.86
C GLU A 182 13.42 12.68 -5.02
N THR A 183 14.18 13.73 -5.30
CA THR A 183 15.13 13.77 -6.43
C THR A 183 16.09 12.57 -6.46
N GLY A 184 16.52 12.09 -5.30
CA GLY A 184 17.45 10.95 -5.19
C GLY A 184 16.92 9.67 -5.82
N VAL A 185 15.67 9.28 -5.50
CA VAL A 185 15.04 8.10 -6.12
C VAL A 185 14.61 8.40 -7.55
N MET A 186 14.08 9.60 -7.81
CA MET A 186 13.61 9.97 -9.15
C MET A 186 14.73 9.92 -10.18
N ASN A 187 15.98 10.28 -9.82
CA ASN A 187 17.14 10.17 -10.70
C ASN A 187 17.45 8.72 -11.15
N THR A 188 16.98 7.71 -10.42
CA THR A 188 17.15 6.29 -10.77
C THR A 188 16.05 5.75 -11.68
N ILE A 189 14.93 6.47 -11.81
CA ILE A 189 13.77 6.03 -12.61
C ILE A 189 14.02 6.34 -14.08
N ASP A 190 13.78 5.38 -14.97
CA ASP A 190 13.90 5.63 -16.40
C ASP A 190 12.96 6.75 -16.87
N GLU A 191 13.49 7.63 -17.70
CA GLU A 191 12.75 8.77 -18.23
C GLU A 191 12.27 8.48 -19.64
N ILE A 192 11.03 8.83 -19.90
CA ILE A 192 10.41 8.68 -21.21
C ILE A 192 10.13 10.05 -21.83
N THR A 193 10.35 10.16 -23.13
CA THR A 193 10.10 11.37 -23.91
C THR A 193 8.77 11.26 -24.65
N LEU A 194 7.85 12.19 -24.40
CA LEU A 194 6.57 12.27 -25.08
C LEU A 194 6.62 13.36 -26.15
N ARG A 195 6.15 13.04 -27.34
CA ARG A 195 6.16 13.94 -28.49
C ARG A 195 4.76 13.98 -29.08
N ALA A 196 4.25 15.16 -29.34
CA ALA A 196 3.34 15.26 -30.47
C ALA A 196 4.21 15.09 -31.74
N VAL A 197 3.63 14.65 -32.86
CA VAL A 197 4.19 14.82 -34.21
C VAL A 197 3.10 15.27 -35.22
N PRO A 198 3.36 16.21 -36.15
CA PRO A 198 2.37 16.61 -37.15
C PRO A 198 2.09 15.47 -38.16
N PRO A 199 0.98 15.53 -38.91
CA PRO A 199 0.59 14.45 -39.85
C PRO A 199 1.67 14.14 -40.91
N SER A 200 2.43 15.14 -41.36
CA SER A 200 3.54 14.95 -42.30
C SER A 200 4.65 14.04 -41.76
N GLY A 201 4.85 14.01 -40.43
CA GLY A 201 5.82 13.13 -39.77
C GLY A 201 5.37 11.67 -39.69
N ARG A 202 4.09 11.37 -39.96
CA ARG A 202 3.56 10.00 -39.95
C ARG A 202 4.18 9.11 -41.02
N ALA A 203 4.58 9.68 -42.15
CA ALA A 203 5.23 8.93 -43.23
C ALA A 203 6.61 8.35 -42.83
N ALA A 204 7.29 8.98 -41.86
CA ALA A 204 8.55 8.50 -41.31
C ALA A 204 8.38 7.63 -40.05
N ALA A 205 7.15 7.48 -39.56
CA ALA A 205 6.85 6.68 -38.37
C ALA A 205 6.89 5.19 -38.70
N ALA A 206 7.50 4.40 -37.82
CA ALA A 206 7.42 2.95 -37.91
C ALA A 206 5.96 2.48 -37.84
N ALA A 207 5.62 1.48 -38.64
CA ALA A 207 4.27 0.92 -38.68
C ALA A 207 3.91 0.24 -37.35
N CYS A 208 2.61 0.17 -37.05
CA CYS A 208 2.12 -0.56 -35.89
C CYS A 208 2.41 -2.06 -36.06
N GLU A 209 3.15 -2.64 -35.13
CA GLU A 209 3.39 -4.09 -35.06
C GLU A 209 2.39 -4.76 -34.12
N VAL A 210 1.95 -4.04 -33.09
CA VAL A 210 0.90 -4.46 -32.16
C VAL A 210 -0.10 -3.31 -32.03
N ASP A 211 -1.32 -3.54 -32.49
CA ASP A 211 -2.40 -2.55 -32.42
C ASP A 211 -3.33 -2.85 -31.24
N HIS A 212 -3.52 -1.86 -30.37
CA HIS A 212 -4.43 -1.92 -29.21
C HIS A 212 -5.66 -1.06 -29.48
N GLU A 213 -6.34 -1.32 -30.59
CA GLU A 213 -7.51 -0.55 -31.03
C GLU A 213 -8.63 -0.59 -29.97
N GLY A 214 -9.11 0.59 -29.56
CA GLY A 214 -10.19 0.73 -28.58
C GLY A 214 -9.78 0.43 -27.12
N VAL A 215 -8.53 0.05 -26.86
CA VAL A 215 -8.03 -0.28 -25.52
C VAL A 215 -6.98 0.75 -25.10
N PRO A 216 -7.21 1.53 -24.03
CA PRO A 216 -6.23 2.49 -23.54
C PRO A 216 -4.99 1.80 -22.96
N GLY A 217 -3.85 2.50 -22.95
CA GLY A 217 -2.65 2.05 -22.24
C GLY A 217 -2.33 2.92 -21.02
N VAL A 218 -1.70 2.32 -20.01
CA VAL A 218 -1.12 3.01 -18.86
C VAL A 218 0.35 2.67 -18.75
N VAL A 219 1.21 3.69 -18.82
CA VAL A 219 2.66 3.56 -18.70
C VAL A 219 3.09 3.85 -17.26
N LEU A 220 3.81 2.92 -16.64
CA LEU A 220 4.35 3.04 -15.28
C LEU A 220 5.80 2.55 -15.18
N SER A 221 6.52 3.01 -14.16
CA SER A 221 7.79 2.41 -13.76
C SER A 221 7.64 1.53 -12.51
N THR A 222 8.30 0.37 -12.52
CA THR A 222 8.53 -0.48 -11.34
C THR A 222 9.96 -0.38 -10.81
N GLY A 223 10.61 0.77 -10.99
CA GLY A 223 11.94 1.09 -10.46
C GLY A 223 11.95 1.57 -9.01
N GLY A 224 12.93 2.39 -8.67
CA GLY A 224 12.98 3.16 -7.42
C GLY A 224 13.02 2.28 -6.17
N TYR A 225 11.99 2.35 -5.33
CA TYR A 225 11.92 1.58 -4.08
C TYR A 225 11.24 0.19 -4.24
N THR A 226 10.94 -0.22 -5.46
CA THR A 226 10.35 -1.53 -5.75
C THR A 226 11.19 -2.67 -5.15
N GLY A 227 10.53 -3.65 -4.54
CA GLY A 227 11.14 -4.69 -3.71
C GLY A 227 11.08 -4.41 -2.20
N ASN A 228 10.60 -3.24 -1.81
CA ASN A 228 10.11 -2.94 -0.47
C ASN A 228 8.57 -2.92 -0.48
N VAL A 229 7.95 -3.83 0.27
CA VAL A 229 6.48 -4.03 0.26
C VAL A 229 5.68 -2.76 0.54
N TYR A 230 6.18 -1.83 1.37
CA TYR A 230 5.47 -0.58 1.58
C TYR A 230 5.37 0.21 0.26
N HIS A 231 6.49 0.37 -0.43
CA HIS A 231 6.53 1.12 -1.68
C HIS A 231 5.86 0.37 -2.83
N GLU A 232 5.93 -0.97 -2.86
CA GLU A 232 5.22 -1.77 -3.86
C GLU A 232 3.70 -1.52 -3.82
N PHE A 233 3.12 -1.37 -2.63
CA PHE A 233 1.71 -1.01 -2.49
C PHE A 233 1.45 0.49 -2.63
N ASN A 234 2.22 1.32 -1.93
CA ASN A 234 1.99 2.76 -1.81
C ASN A 234 2.30 3.54 -3.08
N ASP A 235 3.41 3.19 -3.74
CA ASP A 235 3.94 3.92 -4.89
C ASP A 235 3.61 3.21 -6.21
N GLY A 236 3.22 1.93 -6.15
CA GLY A 236 2.92 1.10 -7.30
C GLY A 236 1.44 0.71 -7.39
N LEU A 237 1.03 -0.32 -6.63
CA LEU A 237 -0.25 -1.01 -6.84
C LEU A 237 -1.49 -0.15 -6.54
N ILE A 238 -1.48 0.63 -5.45
CA ILE A 238 -2.60 1.52 -5.13
C ILE A 238 -2.69 2.64 -6.19
N PRO A 239 -1.59 3.35 -6.53
CA PRO A 239 -1.62 4.32 -7.62
C PRO A 239 -2.06 3.75 -8.97
N LEU A 240 -1.62 2.53 -9.29
CA LEU A 240 -2.03 1.82 -10.49
C LEU A 240 -3.54 1.58 -10.47
N TYR A 241 -4.07 1.03 -9.38
CA TYR A 241 -5.51 0.81 -9.21
C TYR A 241 -6.32 2.11 -9.34
N ILE A 242 -5.89 3.19 -8.70
CA ILE A 242 -6.53 4.52 -8.81
C ILE A 242 -6.61 4.97 -10.27
N THR A 243 -5.51 4.78 -11.01
CA THR A 243 -5.37 5.25 -12.41
C THR A 243 -6.18 4.38 -13.37
N THR A 244 -6.23 3.06 -13.14
CA THR A 244 -6.84 2.11 -14.07
C THR A 244 -8.30 1.80 -13.78
N LYS A 245 -8.83 2.14 -12.59
CA LYS A 245 -10.16 1.72 -12.17
C LYS A 245 -11.27 2.07 -13.16
N ARG A 246 -11.19 3.23 -13.83
CA ARG A 246 -12.18 3.68 -14.83
C ARG A 246 -12.29 2.78 -16.06
N PHE A 247 -11.29 1.93 -16.30
CA PHE A 247 -11.24 1.06 -17.46
C PHE A 247 -11.74 -0.36 -17.16
N GLU A 248 -12.01 -0.69 -15.89
CA GLU A 248 -12.61 -1.97 -15.48
C GLU A 248 -11.87 -3.23 -16.02
N GLY A 249 -10.55 -3.14 -16.20
CA GLY A 249 -9.72 -4.22 -16.76
C GLY A 249 -9.42 -4.06 -18.25
N GLU A 250 -10.15 -3.20 -18.97
CA GLU A 250 -9.91 -2.87 -20.38
C GLU A 250 -8.80 -1.84 -20.55
N VAL A 251 -7.59 -2.21 -20.13
CA VAL A 251 -6.41 -1.34 -20.19
C VAL A 251 -5.14 -2.18 -20.33
N VAL A 252 -4.21 -1.76 -21.19
CA VAL A 252 -2.90 -2.40 -21.33
C VAL A 252 -1.90 -1.73 -20.40
N LEU A 253 -1.16 -2.52 -19.62
CA LEU A 253 -0.13 -2.02 -18.73
C LEU A 253 1.24 -2.09 -19.41
N VAL A 254 1.88 -0.94 -19.56
CA VAL A 254 3.20 -0.78 -20.20
C VAL A 254 4.22 -0.41 -19.12
N VAL A 255 5.19 -1.28 -18.88
CA VAL A 255 6.12 -1.16 -17.74
C VAL A 255 7.53 -0.84 -18.22
N LEU A 256 8.09 0.28 -17.76
CA LEU A 256 9.46 0.70 -18.12
C LEU A 256 10.54 -0.21 -17.50
N GLU A 257 10.62 -0.26 -16.17
CA GLU A 257 11.63 -1.03 -15.44
C GLU A 257 11.10 -2.41 -15.06
N TYR A 258 10.74 -3.22 -16.08
CA TYR A 258 10.07 -4.51 -15.88
C TYR A 258 10.92 -5.51 -15.08
N HIS A 259 10.30 -6.12 -14.07
CA HIS A 259 10.92 -7.13 -13.23
C HIS A 259 10.09 -8.41 -13.17
N SER A 260 10.63 -9.52 -13.70
CA SER A 260 9.92 -10.81 -13.72
C SER A 260 9.53 -11.30 -12.32
N TRP A 261 10.36 -11.03 -11.30
CA TRP A 261 10.06 -11.37 -9.91
C TRP A 261 8.91 -10.53 -9.34
N TRP A 262 8.72 -9.29 -9.80
CA TRP A 262 7.61 -8.44 -9.38
C TRP A 262 6.30 -8.96 -9.98
N VAL A 263 6.32 -9.31 -11.27
CA VAL A 263 5.16 -9.96 -11.93
C VAL A 263 4.86 -11.32 -11.30
N THR A 264 5.87 -12.11 -10.95
CA THR A 264 5.63 -13.40 -10.25
C THR A 264 4.94 -13.19 -8.89
N LYS A 265 5.25 -12.09 -8.20
CA LYS A 265 4.75 -11.80 -6.85
C LYS A 265 3.36 -11.17 -6.87
N TYR A 266 3.06 -10.33 -7.86
CA TYR A 266 1.84 -9.53 -7.94
C TYR A 266 0.94 -9.86 -9.14
N GLY A 267 1.34 -10.79 -10.00
CA GLY A 267 0.66 -11.12 -11.26
C GLY A 267 -0.82 -11.39 -11.08
N THR A 268 -1.20 -12.15 -10.05
CA THR A 268 -2.61 -12.46 -9.79
C THR A 268 -3.46 -11.25 -9.38
N VAL A 269 -2.84 -10.21 -8.82
CA VAL A 269 -3.49 -8.91 -8.52
C VAL A 269 -3.54 -8.05 -9.78
N LEU A 270 -2.47 -8.05 -10.57
CA LEU A 270 -2.38 -7.29 -11.83
C LEU A 270 -3.38 -7.80 -12.87
N GLU A 271 -3.61 -9.11 -12.92
CA GLU A 271 -4.66 -9.77 -13.74
C GLU A 271 -6.08 -9.35 -13.34
N LYS A 272 -6.28 -8.76 -12.16
CA LYS A 272 -7.57 -8.16 -11.77
C LYS A 272 -7.68 -6.68 -12.16
N MET A 273 -6.57 -6.05 -12.53
CA MET A 273 -6.53 -4.65 -12.96
C MET A 273 -6.47 -4.51 -14.48
N SER A 274 -6.06 -5.56 -15.20
CA SER A 274 -5.92 -5.59 -16.65
C SER A 274 -6.23 -6.98 -17.20
N ASN A 275 -7.03 -7.04 -18.26
CA ASN A 275 -7.34 -8.25 -19.01
C ASN A 275 -6.24 -8.61 -20.05
N TYR A 276 -5.20 -7.79 -20.15
CA TYR A 276 -4.15 -7.88 -21.17
C TYR A 276 -2.81 -8.28 -20.56
N LYS A 277 -1.93 -8.84 -21.40
CA LYS A 277 -0.55 -9.11 -20.99
C LYS A 277 0.18 -7.80 -20.76
N LEU A 278 0.98 -7.76 -19.69
CA LEU A 278 1.89 -6.64 -19.44
C LEU A 278 2.92 -6.53 -20.58
N VAL A 279 3.19 -5.30 -21.00
CA VAL A 279 4.23 -4.97 -21.99
C VAL A 279 5.50 -4.56 -21.24
N ASP A 280 6.61 -5.25 -21.50
CA ASP A 280 7.95 -4.85 -21.04
C ASP A 280 8.50 -3.83 -22.04
N PHE A 281 8.38 -2.54 -21.74
CA PHE A 281 8.69 -1.48 -22.69
C PHE A 281 10.15 -1.49 -23.14
N ALA A 282 11.08 -1.92 -22.27
CA ALA A 282 12.50 -1.94 -22.60
C ALA A 282 12.90 -3.15 -23.47
N LYS A 283 12.21 -4.28 -23.33
CA LYS A 283 12.56 -5.53 -24.06
C LYS A 283 11.65 -5.85 -25.23
N ASP A 284 10.41 -5.39 -25.20
CA ASP A 284 9.48 -5.56 -26.32
C ASP A 284 9.79 -4.49 -27.36
N GLY A 285 10.67 -4.83 -28.32
CA GLY A 285 11.10 -3.90 -29.36
C GLY A 285 10.04 -3.57 -30.41
N ARG A 286 8.82 -4.11 -30.28
CA ARG A 286 7.73 -3.89 -31.22
C ARG A 286 7.10 -2.52 -31.02
N VAL A 287 6.64 -1.91 -32.10
CA VAL A 287 5.83 -0.68 -32.03
C VAL A 287 4.40 -1.02 -31.60
N HIS A 288 4.05 -0.64 -30.37
CA HIS A 288 2.70 -0.70 -29.86
C HIS A 288 1.94 0.59 -30.18
N CYS A 289 0.71 0.44 -30.69
CA CYS A 289 -0.16 1.55 -31.05
C CYS A 289 -1.39 1.63 -30.16
N PHE A 290 -1.79 2.85 -29.80
CA PHE A 290 -2.93 3.14 -28.92
C PHE A 290 -3.72 4.34 -29.45
N SER A 291 -5.00 4.42 -29.09
CA SER A 291 -5.83 5.62 -29.31
C SER A 291 -5.86 6.56 -28.09
N GLU A 292 -5.66 6.02 -26.89
CA GLU A 292 -5.60 6.74 -25.61
C GLU A 292 -4.46 6.15 -24.75
N LEU A 293 -3.63 7.02 -24.16
CA LEU A 293 -2.52 6.61 -23.30
C LEU A 293 -2.36 7.55 -22.11
N ILE A 294 -2.20 6.98 -20.92
CA ILE A 294 -1.83 7.70 -19.70
C ILE A 294 -0.39 7.32 -19.34
N VAL A 295 0.45 8.30 -19.08
CA VAL A 295 1.85 8.11 -18.69
C VAL A 295 2.08 8.65 -17.28
N GLY A 296 2.37 7.76 -16.33
CA GLY A 296 2.41 8.07 -14.90
C GLY A 296 1.18 7.58 -14.15
N LEU A 297 1.25 7.63 -12.81
CA LEU A 297 0.21 7.12 -11.92
C LEU A 297 -0.30 8.22 -10.98
N LYS A 298 -1.60 8.21 -10.71
CA LYS A 298 -2.24 9.05 -9.69
C LYS A 298 -2.05 8.48 -8.29
N ILE A 299 -1.81 9.32 -7.28
CA ILE A 299 -1.68 8.90 -5.88
C ILE A 299 -2.44 9.86 -4.96
N HIS A 300 -3.24 9.34 -4.02
CA HIS A 300 -4.07 10.17 -3.13
C HIS A 300 -3.44 10.42 -1.76
N GLY A 301 -2.44 9.64 -1.35
CA GLY A 301 -1.79 9.76 -0.05
C GLY A 301 -1.06 8.49 0.33
N GLU A 302 -0.80 8.28 1.62
CA GLU A 302 -0.17 7.06 2.12
C GLU A 302 -1.20 5.94 2.28
N LEU A 303 -1.02 4.84 1.55
CA LEU A 303 -1.86 3.63 1.56
C LEU A 303 -3.37 3.93 1.56
N THR A 304 -3.78 4.96 0.84
CA THR A 304 -5.14 5.48 0.90
C THR A 304 -5.70 5.72 -0.50
N ILE A 305 -7.02 5.58 -0.59
CA ILE A 305 -7.80 5.89 -1.77
C ILE A 305 -8.90 6.83 -1.29
N ASP A 306 -8.83 8.08 -1.72
CA ASP A 306 -9.91 9.05 -1.52
C ASP A 306 -11.03 8.81 -2.55
N PRO A 307 -12.24 8.40 -2.12
CA PRO A 307 -13.37 8.20 -3.03
C PRO A 307 -13.88 9.48 -3.69
N GLN A 308 -13.58 10.65 -3.14
CA GLN A 308 -13.96 11.93 -3.76
C GLN A 308 -13.08 12.28 -4.95
N LEU A 309 -11.89 11.68 -5.04
CA LEU A 309 -10.91 11.90 -6.11
C LEU A 309 -10.97 10.81 -7.19
N ILE A 310 -11.73 9.73 -6.97
CA ILE A 310 -12.04 8.70 -7.98
C ILE A 310 -13.42 8.97 -8.57
N MET A 311 -13.45 9.41 -9.84
CA MET A 311 -14.59 9.42 -10.77
C MET A 311 -15.90 10.09 -10.28
N PRO A 312 -16.48 11.03 -11.05
CA PRO A 312 -17.77 11.65 -10.73
C PRO A 312 -19.02 10.82 -11.09
N GLN A 313 -18.88 9.59 -11.63
CA GLN A 313 -20.01 8.78 -12.13
C GLN A 313 -20.75 7.97 -11.03
N GLY A 314 -20.76 8.45 -9.79
CA GLY A 314 -21.65 7.96 -8.71
C GLY A 314 -21.18 6.76 -7.90
N SER A 315 -20.20 5.97 -8.36
CA SER A 315 -19.61 4.86 -7.59
C SER A 315 -18.43 5.34 -6.73
N LYS A 316 -18.61 5.36 -5.41
CA LYS A 316 -17.57 5.72 -4.42
C LYS A 316 -16.57 4.56 -4.25
N VAL A 317 -15.49 4.55 -5.03
CA VAL A 317 -14.41 3.57 -4.88
C VAL A 317 -13.45 3.99 -3.78
N GLY A 318 -13.21 3.13 -2.80
CA GLY A 318 -12.30 3.38 -1.68
C GLY A 318 -11.25 2.29 -1.50
N ILE A 319 -10.56 2.36 -0.35
CA ILE A 319 -9.51 1.40 0.01
C ILE A 319 -10.06 -0.03 0.19
N HIS A 320 -11.34 -0.16 0.54
CA HIS A 320 -12.01 -1.45 0.65
C HIS A 320 -12.17 -2.16 -0.71
N ASP A 321 -12.41 -1.43 -1.79
CA ASP A 321 -12.49 -2.02 -3.14
C ASP A 321 -11.13 -2.52 -3.61
N PHE A 322 -10.07 -1.75 -3.33
CA PHE A 322 -8.71 -2.20 -3.57
C PHE A 322 -8.38 -3.45 -2.75
N GLN A 323 -8.76 -3.47 -1.47
CA GLN A 323 -8.61 -4.67 -0.63
C GLN A 323 -9.40 -5.86 -1.20
N ALA A 324 -10.62 -5.66 -1.68
CA ALA A 324 -11.41 -6.72 -2.30
C ALA A 324 -10.70 -7.29 -3.55
N LEU A 325 -10.13 -6.43 -4.39
CA LEU A 325 -9.32 -6.85 -5.54
C LEU A 325 -8.09 -7.66 -5.12
N VAL A 326 -7.36 -7.19 -4.10
CA VAL A 326 -6.21 -7.91 -3.54
C VAL A 326 -6.64 -9.27 -2.96
N ASN A 327 -7.78 -9.33 -2.28
CA ASN A 327 -8.35 -10.57 -1.76
C ASN A 327 -8.77 -11.53 -2.87
N GLN A 328 -9.27 -11.04 -4.00
CA GLN A 328 -9.57 -11.88 -5.16
C GLN A 328 -8.30 -12.38 -5.86
N GLY A 329 -7.23 -11.58 -5.88
CA GLY A 329 -5.94 -11.97 -6.47
C GLY A 329 -5.17 -13.00 -5.65
N PHE A 330 -5.19 -12.89 -4.31
CA PHE A 330 -4.45 -13.81 -3.43
C PHE A 330 -5.31 -14.87 -2.75
N GLY A 331 -6.62 -14.67 -2.71
CA GLY A 331 -7.55 -15.64 -2.15
C GLY A 331 -7.62 -16.88 -3.02
N ASN A 332 -7.40 -18.04 -2.40
CA ASN A 332 -7.68 -19.31 -3.06
C ASN A 332 -9.18 -19.39 -3.39
N SER A 333 -9.54 -19.85 -4.59
CA SER A 333 -10.91 -20.24 -4.95
C SER A 333 -11.46 -21.36 -4.05
N MET A 334 -10.58 -22.01 -3.26
CA MET A 334 -10.95 -22.80 -2.09
C MET A 334 -11.03 -21.91 -0.85
N GLN A 335 -12.15 -21.22 -0.69
CA GLN A 335 -12.65 -20.91 0.65
C GLN A 335 -12.70 -22.24 1.41
N PRO A 336 -12.06 -22.39 2.58
CA PRO A 336 -12.36 -23.51 3.45
C PRO A 336 -13.86 -23.44 3.72
N GLN A 337 -14.60 -24.47 3.30
CA GLN A 337 -15.97 -24.61 3.77
C GLN A 337 -15.96 -24.52 5.30
N PRO A 338 -16.90 -23.78 5.91
CA PRO A 338 -16.97 -23.73 7.36
C PRO A 338 -17.11 -25.17 7.87
N SER A 339 -16.04 -25.70 8.45
CA SER A 339 -16.13 -26.98 9.15
C SER A 339 -17.11 -26.75 10.29
N LYS A 340 -18.25 -27.43 10.23
CA LYS A 340 -19.25 -27.48 11.29
C LYS A 340 -18.67 -28.24 12.49
N GLU A 341 -17.61 -27.75 13.09
CA GLU A 341 -17.12 -28.21 14.39
C GLU A 341 -17.87 -27.43 15.46
N TYR A 342 -19.07 -27.93 15.76
CA TYR A 342 -19.91 -27.45 16.86
C TYR A 342 -19.38 -28.00 18.18
N CYS A 343 -18.16 -27.66 18.59
CA CYS A 343 -17.71 -27.79 19.99
C CYS A 343 -16.50 -26.89 20.23
N CYS A 344 -16.73 -25.81 20.98
CA CYS A 344 -15.81 -24.70 21.30
C CYS A 344 -15.63 -23.69 20.15
N SER A 345 -15.96 -22.42 20.43
CA SER A 345 -15.58 -21.32 19.54
C SER A 345 -14.05 -21.35 19.35
N PRO A 346 -13.55 -21.41 18.10
CA PRO A 346 -12.11 -21.47 17.86
C PRO A 346 -11.44 -20.23 18.44
N LYS A 347 -10.27 -20.42 19.09
CA LYS A 347 -9.49 -19.32 19.66
C LYS A 347 -9.18 -18.28 18.58
N PRO A 348 -9.27 -16.97 18.89
CA PRO A 348 -8.92 -15.93 17.93
C PRO A 348 -7.45 -16.07 17.51
N LYS A 349 -7.17 -15.94 16.21
CA LYS A 349 -5.83 -16.05 15.63
C LYS A 349 -5.11 -14.71 15.65
N MET A 350 -3.85 -14.72 16.05
CA MET A 350 -2.95 -13.56 15.98
C MET A 350 -1.71 -13.88 15.17
N ALA A 351 -1.43 -13.07 14.16
CA ALA A 351 -0.19 -13.14 13.39
C ALA A 351 0.87 -12.19 13.99
N ILE A 352 2.07 -12.71 14.28
CA ILE A 352 3.20 -11.91 14.77
C ILE A 352 4.29 -11.87 13.71
N PHE A 353 4.56 -10.69 13.14
CA PHE A 353 5.63 -10.47 12.18
C PHE A 353 6.95 -10.21 12.88
N ILE A 354 7.92 -11.09 12.64
CA ILE A 354 9.27 -10.98 13.20
C ILE A 354 10.28 -10.49 12.16
N ARG A 355 11.39 -9.97 12.67
CA ARG A 355 12.49 -9.41 11.88
C ARG A 355 13.80 -9.96 12.42
N ASN A 356 14.74 -10.28 11.53
CA ASN A 356 16.02 -10.88 11.91
C ASN A 356 17.21 -9.91 11.84
N LYS A 357 17.04 -8.75 11.19
CA LYS A 357 18.16 -7.81 10.93
C LYS A 357 18.11 -6.55 11.79
N SER A 358 16.99 -5.82 11.71
CA SER A 358 16.76 -4.58 12.44
C SER A 358 15.38 -4.60 13.06
N ARG A 359 15.18 -3.84 14.13
CA ARG A 359 13.90 -3.76 14.87
C ARG A 359 13.44 -5.13 15.36
N VAL A 360 14.37 -5.90 15.94
CA VAL A 360 14.16 -7.29 16.39
C VAL A 360 13.47 -7.30 17.76
N ILE A 361 12.47 -8.16 17.96
CA ILE A 361 11.86 -8.41 19.28
C ILE A 361 12.72 -9.42 20.04
N LEU A 362 13.47 -8.96 21.03
CA LEU A 362 14.38 -9.82 21.83
C LEU A 362 13.66 -10.76 22.78
N ASN A 363 12.49 -10.35 23.28
CA ASN A 363 11.68 -11.09 24.23
C ASN A 363 10.48 -11.77 23.53
N LEU A 364 10.67 -12.24 22.29
CA LEU A 364 9.60 -12.81 21.48
C LEU A 364 8.88 -13.95 22.22
N ARG A 365 9.61 -14.77 22.99
CA ARG A 365 9.02 -15.87 23.76
C ARG A 365 8.02 -15.37 24.81
N GLU A 366 8.35 -14.27 25.48
CA GLU A 366 7.50 -13.64 26.49
C GLU A 366 6.27 -13.01 25.83
N VAL A 367 6.44 -12.32 24.70
CA VAL A 367 5.33 -11.75 23.91
C VAL A 367 4.36 -12.85 23.45
N VAL A 368 4.87 -13.94 22.87
CA VAL A 368 4.05 -15.08 22.42
C VAL A 368 3.27 -15.69 23.59
N ARG A 369 3.91 -15.90 24.74
CA ARG A 369 3.22 -16.41 25.94
C ARG A 369 2.14 -15.45 26.45
N ALA A 370 2.39 -14.14 26.42
CA ALA A 370 1.40 -13.15 26.82
C ALA A 370 0.16 -13.19 25.91
N CYS A 371 0.36 -13.24 24.59
CA CYS A 371 -0.73 -13.39 23.62
C CYS A 371 -1.50 -14.72 23.81
N GLN A 372 -0.80 -15.83 24.06
CA GLN A 372 -1.42 -17.12 24.34
C GLN A 372 -2.25 -17.11 25.64
N ARG A 373 -1.76 -16.47 26.70
CA ARG A 373 -2.51 -16.29 27.96
C ARG A 373 -3.73 -15.39 27.79
N ALA A 374 -3.66 -14.42 26.89
CA ALA A 374 -4.80 -13.60 26.50
C ALA A 374 -5.84 -14.35 25.64
N GLY A 375 -5.59 -15.63 25.31
CA GLY A 375 -6.53 -16.50 24.61
C GLY A 375 -6.28 -16.63 23.10
N PHE A 376 -5.24 -16.00 22.55
CA PHE A 376 -4.95 -16.08 21.12
C PHE A 376 -4.25 -17.38 20.72
N GLN A 377 -4.60 -17.89 19.54
CA GLN A 377 -3.77 -18.81 18.79
C GLN A 377 -2.73 -18.01 18.00
N VAL A 378 -1.47 -18.06 18.42
CA VAL A 378 -0.40 -17.25 17.84
C VAL A 378 0.29 -17.97 16.68
N GLN A 379 0.41 -17.29 15.54
CA GLN A 379 1.20 -17.70 14.39
C GLN A 379 2.34 -16.71 14.15
N ILE A 380 3.58 -17.19 14.14
CA ILE A 380 4.75 -16.35 13.90
C ILE A 380 5.06 -16.34 12.40
N LEU A 381 5.18 -15.16 11.82
CA LEU A 381 5.55 -14.95 10.42
C LEU A 381 6.92 -14.30 10.34
N ASN A 382 7.81 -14.89 9.52
CA ASN A 382 9.10 -14.31 9.16
C ASN A 382 9.20 -14.18 7.63
N PRO A 383 8.46 -13.22 7.03
CA PRO A 383 8.43 -13.09 5.58
C PRO A 383 9.82 -12.81 5.03
N LYS A 384 10.19 -13.58 4.01
CA LYS A 384 11.36 -13.32 3.17
C LYS A 384 10.88 -12.59 1.92
N ARG A 385 11.82 -11.99 1.17
CA ARG A 385 11.51 -11.39 -0.13
C ARG A 385 10.86 -12.37 -1.12
N THR A 386 11.17 -13.65 -0.98
CA THR A 386 10.66 -14.74 -1.80
C THR A 386 9.42 -15.42 -1.21
N THR A 387 8.93 -15.00 -0.04
CA THR A 387 7.71 -15.57 0.54
C THR A 387 6.52 -15.18 -0.33
N PRO A 388 5.73 -16.13 -0.86
CA PRO A 388 4.55 -15.83 -1.64
C PRO A 388 3.55 -14.99 -0.83
N LEU A 389 2.97 -13.97 -1.46
CA LEU A 389 1.99 -13.12 -0.79
C LEU A 389 0.69 -13.85 -0.47
N SER A 390 0.33 -14.88 -1.25
CA SER A 390 -0.82 -15.76 -0.98
C SER A 390 -0.69 -16.50 0.35
N GLU A 391 0.51 -16.90 0.76
CA GLU A 391 0.73 -17.53 2.08
C GLU A 391 0.48 -16.53 3.22
N ILE A 392 0.96 -15.29 3.06
CA ILE A 392 0.77 -14.23 4.05
C ILE A 392 -0.72 -13.83 4.11
N HIS A 393 -1.36 -13.73 2.95
CA HIS A 393 -2.78 -13.44 2.80
C HIS A 393 -3.65 -14.51 3.46
N ALA A 394 -3.38 -15.80 3.25
CA ALA A 394 -4.13 -16.89 3.88
C ALA A 394 -4.09 -16.83 5.42
N VAL A 395 -2.95 -16.42 5.99
CA VAL A 395 -2.82 -16.22 7.43
C VAL A 395 -3.60 -14.99 7.90
N LEU A 396 -3.40 -13.84 7.23
CA LEU A 396 -3.97 -12.57 7.69
C LEU A 396 -5.48 -12.42 7.44
N SER A 397 -5.99 -12.95 6.34
CA SER A 397 -7.43 -12.94 6.03
C SER A 397 -8.25 -13.70 7.09
N SER A 398 -7.65 -14.68 7.76
CA SER A 398 -8.29 -15.44 8.85
C SER A 398 -7.89 -14.98 10.28
N SER A 399 -6.95 -14.04 10.41
CA SER A 399 -6.48 -13.52 11.70
C SER A 399 -7.36 -12.41 12.25
N GLN A 400 -7.55 -12.37 13.56
CA GLN A 400 -8.27 -11.29 14.27
C GLN A 400 -7.32 -10.17 14.72
N ALA A 401 -6.02 -10.47 14.85
CA ALA A 401 -5.02 -9.49 15.23
C ALA A 401 -3.70 -9.69 14.48
N MET A 402 -3.01 -8.59 14.21
CA MET A 402 -1.64 -8.56 13.67
C MET A 402 -0.75 -7.74 14.61
N LEU A 403 0.36 -8.33 15.05
CA LEU A 403 1.44 -7.64 15.76
C LEU A 403 2.64 -7.49 14.83
N ALA A 404 3.10 -6.27 14.64
CA ALA A 404 4.30 -6.02 13.84
C ALA A 404 5.08 -4.82 14.37
N VAL A 405 6.41 -4.89 14.30
CA VAL A 405 7.26 -3.72 14.56
C VAL A 405 7.23 -2.80 13.34
N HIS A 406 7.09 -1.50 13.58
CA HIS A 406 7.04 -0.46 12.55
C HIS A 406 8.05 -0.72 11.42
N GLY A 407 7.59 -0.56 10.18
CA GLY A 407 8.34 -0.76 8.95
C GLY A 407 7.52 -1.54 7.92
N ALA A 408 8.09 -1.75 6.74
CA ALA A 408 7.35 -2.20 5.56
C ALA A 408 6.44 -3.43 5.76
N ALA A 409 6.84 -4.40 6.58
CA ALA A 409 6.03 -5.59 6.83
C ALA A 409 4.64 -5.27 7.43
N VAL A 410 4.46 -4.11 8.05
CA VAL A 410 3.17 -3.65 8.58
C VAL A 410 2.14 -3.50 7.45
N THR A 411 2.54 -3.12 6.23
CA THR A 411 1.66 -2.96 5.05
C THR A 411 0.77 -4.17 4.76
N HIS A 412 1.17 -5.38 5.18
CA HIS A 412 0.34 -6.58 5.04
C HIS A 412 -0.99 -6.50 5.81
N PHE A 413 -1.19 -5.49 6.69
CA PHE A 413 -2.51 -5.22 7.29
C PHE A 413 -3.61 -5.08 6.23
N LEU A 414 -3.28 -4.70 4.99
CA LEU A 414 -4.21 -4.66 3.84
C LEU A 414 -4.86 -6.02 3.55
N PHE A 415 -4.35 -7.14 4.07
CA PHE A 415 -4.95 -8.47 3.92
C PHE A 415 -5.89 -8.84 5.08
N MET A 416 -5.99 -8.01 6.12
CA MET A 416 -6.84 -8.26 7.28
C MET A 416 -8.28 -7.82 7.02
N ARG A 417 -9.24 -8.54 7.60
CA ARG A 417 -10.66 -8.15 7.50
C ARG A 417 -10.96 -6.92 8.36
N PRO A 418 -11.88 -6.02 7.91
CA PRO A 418 -12.42 -4.98 8.77
C PRO A 418 -12.91 -5.54 10.11
N GLY A 419 -12.75 -4.78 11.19
CA GLY A 419 -13.01 -5.22 12.57
C GLY A 419 -11.86 -6.01 13.22
N SER A 420 -10.75 -6.23 12.51
CA SER A 420 -9.54 -6.83 13.10
C SER A 420 -8.63 -5.76 13.74
N VAL A 421 -7.68 -6.20 14.58
CA VAL A 421 -6.77 -5.31 15.32
C VAL A 421 -5.37 -5.28 14.69
N LEU A 422 -4.86 -4.09 14.39
CA LEU A 422 -3.45 -3.86 14.06
C LEU A 422 -2.72 -3.28 15.27
N LEU A 423 -1.86 -4.07 15.89
CA LEU A 423 -0.98 -3.63 16.97
C LEU A 423 0.43 -3.36 16.42
N GLN A 424 0.78 -2.08 16.30
CA GLN A 424 2.08 -1.64 15.84
C GLN A 424 3.02 -1.37 17.01
N ILE A 425 4.16 -2.04 17.05
CA ILE A 425 5.25 -1.66 17.97
C ILE A 425 6.02 -0.51 17.34
N VAL A 426 5.96 0.67 17.97
CA VAL A 426 6.56 1.92 17.49
C VAL A 426 7.91 2.14 18.18
N PRO A 427 9.04 2.03 17.45
CA PRO A 427 10.35 2.38 17.97
C PRO A 427 10.45 3.87 18.30
N LEU A 428 11.46 4.23 19.10
CA LEU A 428 11.72 5.61 19.51
C LEU A 428 11.75 6.58 18.32
N GLY A 429 10.88 7.60 18.35
CA GLY A 429 10.86 8.70 17.39
C GLY A 429 10.14 8.49 16.09
N LEU A 430 9.39 7.40 16.00
CA LEU A 430 8.60 7.07 14.83
C LEU A 430 7.11 7.27 15.08
N ASP A 431 6.72 8.02 16.11
CA ASP A 431 5.33 8.27 16.47
C ASP A 431 4.51 8.83 15.30
N TRP A 432 4.95 9.95 14.72
CA TRP A 432 4.26 10.57 13.58
C TRP A 432 4.25 9.65 12.35
N ALA A 433 5.36 8.96 12.09
CA ALA A 433 5.50 8.09 10.92
C ALA A 433 4.70 6.79 11.06
N ALA A 434 4.48 6.31 12.28
CA ALA A 434 3.66 5.15 12.57
C ALA A 434 2.20 5.44 12.22
N ASP A 435 1.68 6.55 12.73
CA ASP A 435 0.31 6.95 12.49
C ASP A 435 0.06 7.33 11.02
N GLU A 436 0.91 8.16 10.42
CA GLU A 436 0.76 8.60 9.02
C GLU A 436 0.84 7.43 8.02
N TYR A 437 1.80 6.52 8.20
CA TYR A 437 2.02 5.44 7.23
C TYR A 437 1.13 4.22 7.43
N TYR A 438 0.64 3.98 8.64
CA TYR A 438 -0.07 2.75 8.97
C TYR A 438 -1.30 2.97 9.85
N GLY A 439 -1.27 3.89 10.82
CA GLY A 439 -2.40 4.14 11.71
C GLY A 439 -3.63 4.66 10.99
N GLU A 440 -3.51 5.81 10.33
CA GLU A 440 -4.58 6.40 9.51
C GLU A 440 -5.06 5.45 8.41
N PRO A 441 -4.18 4.82 7.60
CA PRO A 441 -4.59 3.81 6.63
C PRO A 441 -5.34 2.61 7.23
N ALA A 442 -4.91 2.11 8.40
CA ALA A 442 -5.58 0.98 9.06
C ALA A 442 -6.98 1.37 9.55
N ARG A 443 -7.15 2.57 10.12
CA ARG A 443 -8.47 3.07 10.52
C ARG A 443 -9.40 3.23 9.33
N LYS A 444 -8.90 3.77 8.20
CA LYS A 444 -9.67 3.91 6.95
C LYS A 444 -10.08 2.56 6.35
N LEU A 445 -9.31 1.50 6.61
CA LEU A 445 -9.65 0.12 6.25
C LEU A 445 -10.61 -0.55 7.27
N GLY A 446 -11.04 0.18 8.31
CA GLY A 446 -11.93 -0.33 9.35
C GLY A 446 -11.23 -1.27 10.35
N LEU A 447 -9.92 -1.16 10.53
CA LEU A 447 -9.19 -1.87 11.58
C LEU A 447 -9.14 -1.04 12.87
N GLU A 448 -9.11 -1.73 14.01
CA GLU A 448 -8.74 -1.10 15.28
C GLU A 448 -7.21 -0.99 15.35
N TYR A 449 -6.71 0.23 15.26
CA TYR A 449 -5.27 0.50 15.30
C TYR A 449 -4.80 0.81 16.72
N MET A 450 -3.75 0.13 17.16
CA MET A 450 -3.14 0.29 18.48
C MET A 450 -1.63 0.45 18.37
N GLU A 451 -1.07 1.33 19.19
CA GLU A 451 0.37 1.57 19.26
C GLU A 451 0.95 1.07 20.58
N TYR A 452 2.03 0.29 20.48
CA TYR A 452 2.95 0.07 21.59
C TYR A 452 4.19 0.93 21.39
N LYS A 453 4.19 2.11 22.01
CA LYS A 453 5.33 3.03 21.99
C LYS A 453 6.42 2.52 22.92
N VAL A 454 7.54 2.11 22.33
CA VAL A 454 8.68 1.56 23.07
C VAL A 454 9.28 2.66 23.93
N ALA A 455 9.37 2.45 25.24
CA ALA A 455 10.06 3.37 26.12
C ALA A 455 11.59 3.25 25.97
N LYS A 456 12.32 4.32 26.28
CA LYS A 456 13.79 4.37 26.11
C LYS A 456 14.50 3.18 26.76
N HIS A 457 14.09 2.82 27.97
CA HIS A 457 14.68 1.72 28.76
C HIS A 457 14.31 0.31 28.25
N GLU A 458 13.34 0.19 27.34
CA GLU A 458 12.97 -1.06 26.67
C GLU A 458 13.75 -1.26 25.35
N SER A 459 14.40 -0.22 24.86
CA SER A 459 15.26 -0.30 23.68
C SER A 459 16.65 -0.82 24.06
N SER A 460 17.26 -1.66 23.23
CA SER A 460 18.68 -2.02 23.37
C SER A 460 19.60 -0.82 23.32
N LEU A 461 19.16 0.29 22.71
CA LEU A 461 19.92 1.52 22.63
C LEU A 461 20.23 2.07 24.03
N SER A 462 19.41 1.76 25.04
CA SER A 462 19.72 2.16 26.43
C SER A 462 20.93 1.45 27.04
N LYS A 463 21.50 0.45 26.34
CA LYS A 463 22.76 -0.20 26.74
C LYS A 463 23.97 0.41 26.04
N GLU A 464 23.74 1.12 24.95
CA GLU A 464 24.79 1.72 24.11
C GLU A 464 24.90 3.23 24.34
N TYR A 465 23.82 3.87 24.76
CA TYR A 465 23.71 5.32 24.92
C TYR A 465 23.20 5.67 26.32
N ASP A 466 23.75 6.74 26.89
CA ASP A 466 23.29 7.31 28.15
C ASP A 466 21.86 7.82 28.04
N SER A 467 21.14 7.87 29.17
CA SER A 467 19.71 8.25 29.21
C SER A 467 19.41 9.66 28.67
N HIS A 468 20.41 10.54 28.66
CA HIS A 468 20.35 11.91 28.15
C HIS A 468 21.03 12.07 26.78
N ASP A 469 21.42 10.97 26.13
CA ASP A 469 22.00 11.04 24.80
C ASP A 469 20.96 11.53 23.78
N PRO A 470 21.30 12.49 22.90
CA PRO A 470 20.42 12.97 21.83
C PRO A 470 19.82 11.85 20.97
N VAL A 471 20.50 10.71 20.78
CA VAL A 471 19.99 9.54 20.07
C VAL A 471 18.72 8.97 20.73
N LEU A 472 18.57 9.13 22.05
CA LEU A 472 17.40 8.70 22.81
C LEU A 472 16.41 9.85 23.10
N LEU A 473 16.83 11.11 23.01
CA LEU A 473 16.00 12.29 23.32
C LEU A 473 15.36 12.93 22.08
N ILE A 474 16.11 13.01 20.99
CA ILE A 474 15.70 13.63 19.72
C ILE A 474 15.96 12.61 18.62
N PRO A 475 15.09 11.62 18.46
CA PRO A 475 15.15 10.75 17.31
C PRO A 475 14.70 11.55 16.08
N ARG A 476 15.62 12.36 15.52
CA ARG A 476 15.44 12.87 14.15
C ARG A 476 15.36 11.65 13.24
N PRO A 477 14.62 11.70 12.12
CA PRO A 477 14.86 10.76 11.04
C PRO A 477 16.33 10.92 10.66
N LEU A 478 17.17 9.95 11.04
CA LEU A 478 18.58 9.92 10.66
C LEU A 478 18.62 9.71 9.14
N GLN A 479 18.49 10.81 8.40
CA GLN A 479 18.86 10.84 7.00
C GLN A 479 20.35 10.56 6.91
N ALA A 480 20.73 9.76 5.91
CA ALA A 480 22.05 9.21 5.69
C ALA A 480 23.13 10.26 5.33
N LYS A 481 23.18 11.42 5.97
CA LYS A 481 24.23 12.42 5.78
C LYS A 481 25.48 12.17 6.62
N ASP A 482 25.42 11.38 7.68
CA ASP A 482 26.56 11.23 8.62
C ASP A 482 27.21 9.83 8.62
N GLY A 483 27.24 9.13 7.49
CA GLY A 483 28.00 7.85 7.35
C GLY A 483 27.63 6.74 8.35
N MET A 484 26.55 6.93 9.13
CA MET A 484 26.17 6.05 10.22
C MET A 484 25.21 5.00 9.67
N ARG A 485 25.64 3.73 9.71
CA ARG A 485 24.84 2.56 9.34
C ARG A 485 23.46 2.64 10.01
N PRO A 486 22.36 2.18 9.37
CA PRO A 486 21.05 2.09 10.00
C PRO A 486 21.17 1.26 11.29
N ARG A 487 21.18 1.95 12.44
CA ARG A 487 21.53 1.35 13.73
C ARG A 487 20.46 0.31 14.10
N ARG A 488 20.92 -0.81 14.66
CA ARG A 488 20.07 -1.94 15.03
C ARG A 488 19.19 -1.53 16.21
N TYR A 489 17.97 -1.04 15.95
CA TYR A 489 16.93 -1.01 16.98
C TYR A 489 16.69 -2.46 17.39
N ILE A 490 17.07 -2.85 18.61
CA ILE A 490 16.84 -4.20 19.10
C ILE A 490 15.93 -4.02 20.32
N LEU A 491 14.66 -4.40 20.19
CA LEU A 491 13.65 -4.14 21.19
C LEU A 491 13.70 -5.21 22.26
N LYS A 492 13.99 -4.83 23.50
CA LYS A 492 13.70 -5.66 24.67
C LYS A 492 12.39 -5.15 25.26
N SER A 493 11.26 -5.53 24.67
CA SER A 493 10.02 -5.43 25.43
C SER A 493 10.21 -6.26 26.71
N ARG A 494 9.77 -5.76 27.86
CA ARG A 494 9.76 -6.55 29.09
C ARG A 494 8.33 -6.58 29.56
N MET A 495 7.51 -7.37 28.86
CA MET A 495 6.19 -7.75 29.36
C MET A 495 6.38 -8.71 30.53
N SER A 496 6.60 -8.15 31.71
CA SER A 496 6.75 -8.90 32.96
C SER A 496 5.41 -9.03 33.67
N GLY A 497 5.03 -10.28 33.95
CA GLY A 497 4.09 -10.69 35.00
C GLY A 497 2.64 -10.59 34.62
#